data_AF-A0A3M0ZHK0-F1
#
_entry.id   AF-A0A3M0ZHK0-F1
#
_cell.length_a   1.000
_cell.length_b   1.000
_cell.length_c   1.000
_cell.angle_alpha   90.00
_cell.angle_beta   90.00
_cell.angle_gamma   90.00
#
_symmetry.space_group_name_H-M   'P 1'
#
loop_
_entity.id
_entity.type
_entity.pdbx_description
1 polymer ?
#
loop_
_entity_poly.entity_id
_entity_poly.type
_entity_poly.pdbx_seq_one_letter_code
_entity_poly.pdbx_strand_id
1 'polypeptide(L)'
;VRALYEGIVPHLVSRICFSGAGGFAHGRFTVSPRVRFLKRLRSSSSTVERGIVHTKHEPLCSRQYGRLHILCGESLCSEWAQVLKLGTTSLIVAMIDRGLIDTRPLFPRNALLAMNVFARDTTCTARVELAGGKKMSAVEIQRSLLDLVVQRLETDELPEWASALCGYWARALDVLEHEPEAASTAFDWAIKLELFRRHSGKRTVRANPVLCEIDYRFSELGGGGIFRALDEAGVLSHRVTEVGDPTGRELEPPRSGRARLRGQLIEFLQPCAHEYRGTWDRIVACERDEGVHLGDPFVQRIEDVGIGPIMRLW
;
A
#
# COMPACT_ATOMS: atom_id res chain seq x y z
N VAL A 1 20.20 2.55 -0.81
CA VAL A 1 19.49 1.32 -1.26
C VAL A 1 19.50 0.17 -0.24
N ARG A 2 20.65 -0.39 0.16
CA ARG A 2 20.67 -1.52 1.14
C ARG A 2 20.05 -1.16 2.49
N ALA A 3 20.41 0.02 3.02
CA ALA A 3 19.83 0.55 4.26
C ALA A 3 18.31 0.71 4.17
N LEU A 4 17.77 1.18 3.04
CA LEU A 4 16.33 1.29 2.80
C LEU A 4 15.64 -0.08 2.82
N TYR A 5 16.20 -1.07 2.13
CA TYR A 5 15.61 -2.41 2.07
C TYR A 5 15.62 -3.15 3.41
N GLU A 6 16.62 -2.92 4.27
CA GLU A 6 16.63 -3.44 5.64
C GLU A 6 15.70 -2.61 6.55
N GLY A 7 15.76 -1.29 6.46
CA GLY A 7 15.03 -0.38 7.33
C GLY A 7 13.51 -0.39 7.13
N ILE A 8 13.01 -0.71 5.93
CA ILE A 8 11.57 -0.76 5.69
C ILE A 8 10.92 -2.06 6.20
N VAL A 9 11.70 -3.12 6.41
CA VAL A 9 11.17 -4.45 6.76
C VAL A 9 10.37 -4.47 8.07
N PRO A 10 10.83 -3.86 9.19
CA PRO A 10 10.03 -3.75 10.40
C PRO A 10 8.61 -3.25 10.13
N HIS A 11 8.51 -2.20 9.31
CA HIS A 11 7.23 -1.63 8.88
C HIS A 11 6.40 -2.61 8.06
N LEU A 12 6.97 -3.14 6.97
CA LEU A 12 6.25 -4.02 6.05
C LEU A 12 5.73 -5.29 6.73
N VAL A 13 6.47 -5.81 7.71
CA VAL A 13 6.10 -7.02 8.46
C VAL A 13 4.96 -6.74 9.43
N SER A 14 5.01 -5.63 10.16
CA SER A 14 4.07 -5.33 11.24
C SER A 14 2.82 -4.59 10.78
N ARG A 15 2.86 -3.81 9.69
CA ARG A 15 1.69 -3.08 9.16
C ARG A 15 0.52 -3.98 8.74
N ILE A 16 0.73 -5.29 8.61
CA ILE A 16 -0.32 -6.28 8.33
C ILE A 16 -1.49 -6.17 9.31
N CYS A 17 -1.25 -5.75 10.56
CA CYS A 17 -2.31 -5.58 11.56
C CYS A 17 -3.42 -4.60 11.10
N PHE A 18 -3.09 -3.56 10.32
CA PHE A 18 -4.08 -2.65 9.72
C PHE A 18 -4.19 -2.76 8.19
N SER A 19 -3.23 -3.39 7.51
CA SER A 19 -3.19 -3.46 6.04
C SER A 19 -3.50 -4.85 5.46
N GLY A 20 -4.07 -5.74 6.28
CA GLY A 20 -4.54 -7.06 5.85
C GLY A 20 -5.95 -7.01 5.28
N ALA A 21 -6.21 -7.69 4.16
CA ALA A 21 -7.53 -7.76 3.55
C ALA A 21 -8.44 -8.86 4.15
N GLY A 22 -7.87 -9.76 4.95
CA GLY A 22 -8.57 -10.95 5.43
C GLY A 22 -8.84 -11.97 4.32
N GLY A 23 -8.96 -13.24 4.70
CA GLY A 23 -9.32 -14.31 3.78
C GLY A 23 -8.88 -15.66 4.33
N PHE A 24 -8.69 -16.63 3.43
CA PHE A 24 -8.32 -17.99 3.83
C PHE A 24 -6.88 -18.37 3.45
N ALA A 25 -6.20 -19.04 4.38
CA ALA A 25 -4.96 -19.77 4.12
C ALA A 25 -5.01 -21.12 4.84
N HIS A 26 -4.71 -22.21 4.12
CA HIS A 26 -4.80 -23.58 4.64
C HIS A 26 -6.17 -23.88 5.30
N GLY A 27 -7.25 -23.38 4.70
CA GLY A 27 -8.62 -23.58 5.18
C GLY A 27 -9.00 -22.82 6.46
N ARG A 28 -8.12 -21.95 6.98
CA ARG A 28 -8.36 -21.13 8.17
C ARG A 28 -8.33 -19.65 7.81
N PHE A 29 -9.07 -18.84 8.56
CA PHE A 29 -9.00 -17.40 8.41
C PHE A 29 -7.58 -16.88 8.73
N THR A 30 -7.15 -15.86 7.99
CA THR A 30 -5.88 -15.15 8.17
C THR A 30 -6.10 -13.68 7.86
N VAL A 31 -5.42 -12.80 8.61
CA VAL A 31 -5.41 -11.34 8.42
C VAL A 31 -4.84 -10.98 7.05
N SER A 32 -3.80 -11.70 6.60
CA SER A 32 -3.25 -11.54 5.24
C SER A 32 -3.10 -12.91 4.56
N PRO A 33 -3.93 -13.23 3.55
CA PRO A 33 -3.75 -14.43 2.74
C PRO A 33 -2.48 -14.36 1.86
N ARG A 34 -2.00 -13.16 1.48
CA ARG A 34 -0.80 -13.00 0.65
C ARG A 34 0.47 -13.52 1.31
N VAL A 35 0.57 -13.44 2.64
CA VAL A 35 1.75 -13.88 3.40
C VAL A 35 2.17 -15.32 3.09
N ARG A 36 1.23 -16.23 2.78
CA ARG A 36 1.55 -17.64 2.48
C ARG A 36 2.45 -17.81 1.24
N PHE A 37 2.40 -16.85 0.33
CA PHE A 37 3.13 -16.86 -0.93
C PHE A 37 4.50 -16.18 -0.83
N LEU A 38 4.79 -15.50 0.28
CA LEU A 38 6.09 -14.88 0.52
C LEU A 38 7.07 -15.94 1.03
N LYS A 39 8.16 -16.15 0.30
CA LYS A 39 9.17 -17.19 0.60
C LYS A 39 10.54 -16.62 0.94
N ARG A 40 10.79 -15.35 0.60
CA ARG A 40 12.09 -14.69 0.77
C ARG A 40 11.92 -13.31 1.41
N LEU A 41 12.98 -12.82 2.03
CA LEU A 41 13.04 -11.41 2.45
C LEU A 41 13.13 -10.47 1.24
N ARG A 42 13.98 -10.84 0.27
CA ARG A 42 14.23 -10.09 -0.96
C ARG A 42 14.11 -11.03 -2.16
N SER A 43 13.53 -10.57 -3.25
CA SER A 43 13.45 -11.32 -4.52
C SER A 43 13.36 -10.38 -5.71
N SER A 44 13.94 -10.74 -6.84
CA SER A 44 13.77 -10.03 -8.11
C SER A 44 12.60 -10.57 -8.94
N SER A 45 11.92 -11.61 -8.45
CA SER A 45 10.77 -12.24 -9.10
C SER A 45 9.46 -11.85 -8.40
N SER A 46 8.46 -11.54 -9.21
CA SER A 46 7.09 -11.24 -8.78
C SER A 46 6.18 -12.46 -8.76
N THR A 47 6.59 -13.57 -9.40
CA THR A 47 5.74 -14.76 -9.61
C THR A 47 6.24 -15.98 -8.83
N VAL A 48 7.55 -16.14 -8.68
CA VAL A 48 8.22 -17.29 -8.04
C VAL A 48 9.10 -16.80 -6.88
N GLU A 49 9.19 -17.57 -5.78
CA GLU A 49 9.99 -17.21 -4.60
C GLU A 49 9.82 -15.75 -4.16
N ARG A 50 8.57 -15.28 -4.06
CA ARG A 50 8.25 -13.86 -3.85
C ARG A 50 8.89 -13.34 -2.58
N GLY A 51 9.50 -12.16 -2.70
CA GLY A 51 10.13 -11.43 -1.61
C GLY A 51 9.14 -10.52 -0.88
N ILE A 52 9.42 -10.20 0.39
CA ILE A 52 8.77 -9.07 1.08
C ILE A 52 9.08 -7.77 0.33
N VAL A 53 10.35 -7.62 -0.06
CA VAL A 53 10.87 -6.50 -0.84
C VAL A 53 11.30 -6.99 -2.22
N HIS A 54 10.89 -6.27 -3.27
CA HIS A 54 11.26 -6.61 -4.63
C HIS A 54 12.48 -5.82 -5.10
N THR A 55 13.49 -6.52 -5.61
CA THR A 55 14.79 -5.94 -5.95
C THR A 55 14.99 -5.69 -7.44
N LYS A 56 13.97 -5.97 -8.28
CA LYS A 56 14.06 -5.72 -9.73
C LYS A 56 14.25 -4.23 -9.99
N HIS A 57 15.28 -3.91 -10.75
CA HIS A 57 15.64 -2.54 -11.07
C HIS A 57 14.93 -2.06 -12.35
N GLU A 58 13.75 -1.48 -12.18
CA GLU A 58 12.95 -0.88 -13.25
C GLU A 58 12.48 0.51 -12.79
N PRO A 59 13.32 1.55 -12.89
CA PRO A 59 13.02 2.86 -12.33
C PRO A 59 11.88 3.56 -13.08
N LEU A 60 11.65 3.22 -14.35
CA LEU A 60 10.65 3.84 -15.23
C LEU A 60 10.78 5.37 -15.26
N CYS A 61 12.00 5.88 -15.15
CA CYS A 61 12.39 7.28 -15.20
C CYS A 61 13.87 7.37 -15.58
N SER A 62 14.35 8.59 -15.79
CA SER A 62 15.78 8.91 -15.98
C SER A 62 16.60 8.46 -14.76
N ARG A 63 17.92 8.26 -14.93
CA ARG A 63 18.83 7.55 -14.01
C ARG A 63 18.93 8.08 -12.57
N GLN A 64 18.26 9.18 -12.25
CA GLN A 64 18.36 9.91 -10.99
C GLN A 64 17.45 9.35 -9.88
N TYR A 65 16.39 8.63 -10.21
CA TYR A 65 15.47 8.06 -9.20
C TYR A 65 15.43 6.54 -9.22
N GLY A 66 15.21 5.95 -8.04
CA GLY A 66 14.92 4.52 -7.88
C GLY A 66 13.42 4.28 -7.73
N ARG A 67 12.96 3.07 -8.12
CA ARG A 67 11.59 2.60 -7.84
C ARG A 67 11.63 1.48 -6.81
N LEU A 68 11.13 1.76 -5.61
CA LEU A 68 10.93 0.74 -4.59
C LEU A 68 9.64 -0.04 -4.88
N HIS A 69 9.77 -1.30 -5.28
CA HIS A 69 8.62 -2.16 -5.57
C HIS A 69 8.32 -3.05 -4.35
N ILE A 70 7.10 -2.94 -3.80
CA ILE A 70 6.65 -3.66 -2.61
C ILE A 70 5.57 -4.65 -3.01
N LEU A 71 5.79 -5.94 -2.73
CA LEU A 71 4.89 -7.02 -3.15
C LEU A 71 4.05 -7.62 -2.02
N CYS A 72 4.31 -7.25 -0.76
CA CYS A 72 3.65 -7.83 0.40
C CYS A 72 2.32 -7.17 0.79
N GLY A 73 1.86 -6.14 0.05
CA GLY A 73 0.62 -5.43 0.35
C GLY A 73 -0.62 -6.16 -0.16
N GLU A 74 -1.77 -5.93 0.47
CA GLU A 74 -3.09 -6.38 0.00
C GLU A 74 -3.81 -5.30 -0.81
N SER A 75 -4.77 -5.73 -1.64
CA SER A 75 -5.81 -4.84 -2.16
C SER A 75 -6.82 -4.61 -1.04
N LEU A 76 -7.18 -3.35 -0.79
CA LEU A 76 -7.95 -2.93 0.38
C LEU A 76 -9.10 -2.05 -0.07
N CYS A 77 -10.23 -2.16 0.60
CA CYS A 77 -11.42 -1.35 0.39
C CYS A 77 -11.48 -0.21 1.41
N SER A 78 -11.12 -0.47 2.67
CA SER A 78 -11.14 0.53 3.73
C SER A 78 -10.18 1.68 3.45
N GLU A 79 -10.67 2.91 3.50
CA GLU A 79 -9.82 4.11 3.44
C GLU A 79 -8.86 4.18 4.63
N TRP A 80 -9.24 3.71 5.83
CA TRP A 80 -8.29 3.50 6.94
C TRP A 80 -7.10 2.66 6.50
N ALA A 81 -7.39 1.47 5.99
CA ALA A 81 -6.34 0.53 5.61
C ALA A 81 -5.51 1.07 4.42
N GLN A 82 -6.13 1.76 3.45
CA GLN A 82 -5.46 2.35 2.29
C GLN A 82 -4.55 3.52 2.67
N VAL A 83 -5.06 4.50 3.42
CA VAL A 83 -4.31 5.67 3.89
C VAL A 83 -3.15 5.24 4.76
N LEU A 84 -3.37 4.34 5.74
CA LEU A 84 -2.29 3.84 6.57
C LEU A 84 -1.26 3.07 5.75
N LYS A 85 -1.67 2.17 4.85
CA LYS A 85 -0.75 1.39 4.00
C LYS A 85 0.17 2.29 3.17
N LEU A 86 -0.37 3.34 2.55
CA LEU A 86 0.38 4.23 1.67
C LEU A 86 1.13 5.30 2.44
N GLY A 87 0.44 6.04 3.31
CA GLY A 87 0.99 7.16 4.05
C GLY A 87 2.15 6.76 4.96
N THR A 88 1.96 5.74 5.81
CA THR A 88 3.00 5.33 6.78
C THR A 88 4.23 4.79 6.05
N THR A 89 4.03 4.09 4.93
CA THR A 89 5.12 3.62 4.09
C THR A 89 5.86 4.76 3.43
N SER A 90 5.16 5.77 2.92
CA SER A 90 5.79 6.95 2.33
C SER A 90 6.63 7.72 3.35
N LEU A 91 6.13 7.96 4.57
CA LEU A 91 6.90 8.61 5.64
C LEU A 91 8.13 7.80 6.02
N ILE A 92 7.96 6.52 6.34
CA ILE A 92 9.08 5.67 6.75
C ILE A 92 10.15 5.58 5.66
N VAL A 93 9.76 5.46 4.39
CA VAL A 93 10.69 5.48 3.25
C VAL A 93 11.43 6.80 3.19
N ALA A 94 10.73 7.94 3.21
CA ALA A 94 11.34 9.26 3.13
C ALA A 94 12.33 9.52 4.27
N MET A 95 11.97 9.13 5.49
CA MET A 95 12.81 9.32 6.67
C MET A 95 14.05 8.42 6.66
N ILE A 96 13.92 7.16 6.24
CA ILE A 96 15.07 6.26 6.09
C ILE A 96 16.00 6.76 4.98
N ASP A 97 15.44 7.20 3.85
CA ASP A 97 16.21 7.68 2.70
C ASP A 97 17.06 8.91 3.05
N ARG A 98 16.52 9.79 3.90
CA ARG A 98 17.22 10.96 4.46
C ARG A 98 18.08 10.67 5.69
N GLY A 99 18.09 9.44 6.20
CA GLY A 99 18.85 9.06 7.39
C GLY A 99 18.32 9.66 8.71
N LEU A 100 17.04 10.06 8.75
CA LEU A 100 16.42 10.71 9.92
C LEU A 100 16.03 9.70 11.01
N ILE A 101 15.79 8.44 10.64
CA ILE A 101 15.42 7.37 11.58
C ILE A 101 16.24 6.10 11.33
N ASP A 102 16.47 5.35 12.41
CA ASP A 102 16.99 4.00 12.37
C ASP A 102 15.95 3.01 12.91
N THR A 103 15.40 2.20 12.02
CA THR A 103 14.39 1.19 12.34
C THR A 103 14.99 -0.21 12.57
N ARG A 104 16.31 -0.39 12.39
CA ARG A 104 16.98 -1.69 12.56
C ARG A 104 16.79 -2.32 13.95
N PRO A 105 16.72 -1.56 15.06
CA PRO A 105 16.38 -2.14 16.36
C PRO A 105 15.01 -2.86 16.41
N LEU A 106 14.09 -2.50 15.51
CA LEU A 106 12.76 -3.09 15.38
C LEU A 106 12.71 -4.27 14.40
N PHE A 107 13.85 -4.70 13.85
CA PHE A 107 13.91 -5.78 12.88
C PHE A 107 13.57 -7.13 13.54
N PRO A 108 12.57 -7.89 13.03
CA PRO A 108 12.27 -9.23 13.56
C PRO A 108 13.43 -10.20 13.35
N ARG A 109 13.75 -11.05 14.34
CA ARG A 109 14.79 -12.09 14.23
C ARG A 109 14.61 -12.95 12.97
N ASN A 110 13.36 -13.25 12.62
CA ASN A 110 12.99 -13.84 11.33
C ASN A 110 11.74 -13.16 10.78
N ALA A 111 11.92 -12.31 9.77
CA ALA A 111 10.85 -11.52 9.16
C ALA A 111 9.71 -12.36 8.55
N LEU A 112 10.03 -13.47 7.88
CA LEU A 112 9.02 -14.35 7.25
C LEU A 112 8.19 -15.08 8.31
N LEU A 113 8.86 -15.58 9.36
CA LEU A 113 8.17 -16.20 10.49
C LEU A 113 7.28 -15.18 11.19
N ALA A 114 7.78 -13.97 11.42
CA ALA A 114 7.03 -12.91 12.06
C ALA A 114 5.76 -12.54 11.27
N MET A 115 5.85 -12.36 9.95
CA MET A 115 4.66 -12.13 9.11
C MET A 115 3.66 -13.28 9.20
N ASN A 116 4.11 -14.53 9.23
CA ASN A 116 3.21 -15.68 9.38
C ASN A 116 2.52 -15.71 10.74
N VAL A 117 3.22 -15.33 11.82
CA VAL A 117 2.66 -15.21 13.16
C VAL A 117 1.60 -14.11 13.19
N PHE A 118 1.94 -12.91 12.74
CA PHE A 118 1.01 -11.78 12.72
C PHE A 118 -0.18 -12.01 11.80
N ALA A 119 0.02 -12.62 10.63
CA ALA A 119 -1.08 -12.93 9.71
C ALA A 119 -2.12 -13.89 10.31
N ARG A 120 -1.71 -14.80 11.19
CA ARG A 120 -2.62 -15.77 11.82
C ARG A 120 -3.32 -15.22 13.06
N ASP A 121 -2.83 -14.10 13.60
CA ASP A 121 -3.32 -13.53 14.83
C ASP A 121 -4.36 -12.44 14.59
N THR A 122 -5.62 -12.80 14.75
CA THR A 122 -6.76 -11.87 14.66
C THR A 122 -6.94 -11.01 15.92
N THR A 123 -6.09 -11.16 16.93
CA THR A 123 -6.13 -10.36 18.17
C THR A 123 -5.05 -9.29 18.23
N CYS A 124 -4.10 -9.29 17.29
CA CYS A 124 -2.95 -8.39 17.27
C CYS A 124 -2.06 -8.43 18.53
N THR A 125 -2.11 -9.50 19.33
CA THR A 125 -1.37 -9.67 20.58
C THR A 125 -0.15 -10.59 20.46
N ALA A 126 -0.06 -11.39 19.42
CA ALA A 126 1.02 -12.34 19.21
C ALA A 126 2.36 -11.59 19.11
N ARG A 127 3.34 -11.99 19.92
CA ARG A 127 4.66 -11.37 19.98
C ARG A 127 5.70 -12.21 19.26
N VAL A 128 6.58 -11.54 18.53
CA VAL A 128 7.73 -12.14 17.84
C VAL A 128 9.01 -11.58 18.41
N GLU A 129 10.08 -12.36 18.35
CA GLU A 129 11.38 -11.90 18.80
C GLU A 129 12.04 -10.97 17.77
N LEU A 130 12.54 -9.84 18.23
CA LEU A 130 13.36 -8.91 17.45
C LEU A 130 14.82 -9.38 17.43
N ALA A 131 15.62 -8.84 16.51
CA ALA A 131 17.04 -9.14 16.40
C ALA A 131 17.81 -8.79 17.70
N GLY A 132 17.35 -7.77 18.43
CA GLY A 132 17.87 -7.39 19.76
C GLY A 132 17.32 -8.21 20.94
N GLY A 133 16.56 -9.28 20.70
CA GLY A 133 16.05 -10.21 21.73
C GLY A 133 14.74 -9.79 22.42
N LYS A 134 14.34 -8.52 22.36
CA LYS A 134 13.02 -8.07 22.83
C LYS A 134 11.90 -8.76 22.03
N LYS A 135 10.78 -9.09 22.69
CA LYS A 135 9.58 -9.61 22.03
C LYS A 135 8.52 -8.52 21.89
N MET A 136 8.02 -8.30 20.67
CA MET A 136 7.01 -7.29 20.37
C MET A 136 5.91 -7.82 19.46
N SER A 137 4.68 -7.35 19.66
CA SER A 137 3.55 -7.56 18.75
C SER A 137 3.66 -6.66 17.51
N ALA A 138 2.81 -6.91 16.52
CA ALA A 138 2.72 -6.05 15.34
C ALA A 138 2.35 -4.60 15.73
N VAL A 139 1.38 -4.43 16.64
CA VAL A 139 0.95 -3.12 17.14
C VAL A 139 2.07 -2.42 17.89
N GLU A 140 2.80 -3.12 18.77
CA GLU A 140 3.93 -2.55 19.50
C GLU A 140 5.05 -2.08 18.55
N ILE A 141 5.37 -2.86 17.49
CA ILE A 141 6.37 -2.46 16.50
C ILE A 141 5.90 -1.19 15.77
N GLN A 142 4.62 -1.12 15.38
CA GLN A 142 4.06 0.05 14.71
C GLN A 142 4.02 1.28 15.64
N ARG A 143 3.71 1.13 16.93
CA ARG A 143 3.80 2.21 17.92
C ARG A 143 5.23 2.75 18.02
N SER A 144 6.23 1.87 18.13
CA SER A 144 7.63 2.30 18.15
C SER A 144 8.08 2.98 16.85
N LEU A 145 7.56 2.57 15.70
CA LEU A 145 7.82 3.27 14.44
C LEU A 145 7.15 4.65 14.43
N LEU A 146 5.90 4.76 14.89
CA LEU A 146 5.19 6.02 15.05
C LEU A 146 5.95 6.99 15.95
N ASP A 147 6.46 6.53 17.10
CA ASP A 147 7.25 7.34 18.02
C ASP A 147 8.49 7.95 17.34
N LEU A 148 9.18 7.17 16.49
CA LEU A 148 10.31 7.67 15.70
C LEU A 148 9.90 8.75 14.70
N VAL A 149 8.70 8.66 14.13
CA VAL A 149 8.15 9.68 13.21
C VAL A 149 7.77 10.94 13.98
N VAL A 150 7.05 10.79 15.10
CA VAL A 150 6.58 11.90 15.93
C VAL A 150 7.73 12.77 16.44
N GLN A 151 8.85 12.15 16.83
CA GLN A 151 10.08 12.86 17.24
C GLN A 151 10.69 13.77 16.15
N ARG A 152 10.21 13.66 14.90
CA ARG A 152 10.68 14.44 13.75
C ARG A 152 9.59 15.36 13.18
N LEU A 153 8.40 15.42 13.77
CA LEU A 153 7.33 16.30 13.26
C LEU A 153 7.67 17.79 13.39
N GLU A 154 8.51 18.16 14.35
CA GLU A 154 8.96 19.55 14.55
C GLU A 154 10.15 19.93 13.66
N THR A 155 10.71 18.98 12.90
CA THR A 155 11.73 19.31 11.89
C THR A 155 10.99 19.57 10.58
N ASP A 156 11.16 20.74 9.97
CA ASP A 156 10.55 21.16 8.67
C ASP A 156 10.92 20.25 7.47
N GLU A 157 11.40 19.04 7.75
CA GLU A 157 11.77 17.99 6.83
C GLU A 157 10.55 17.16 6.42
N LEU A 158 9.51 17.04 7.25
CA LEU A 158 8.37 16.17 6.93
C LEU A 158 7.28 16.87 6.10
N PRO A 159 6.55 16.13 5.24
CA PRO A 159 5.42 16.70 4.50
C PRO A 159 4.34 17.26 5.43
N GLU A 160 3.61 18.29 4.98
CA GLU A 160 2.56 18.96 5.78
C GLU A 160 1.48 18.00 6.30
N TRP A 161 1.19 16.91 5.55
CA TRP A 161 0.22 15.89 5.95
C TRP A 161 0.74 14.91 7.01
N ALA A 162 2.02 14.95 7.38
CA ALA A 162 2.64 13.96 8.26
C ALA A 162 2.02 13.94 9.67
N SER A 163 1.72 15.13 10.23
CA SER A 163 1.11 15.25 11.56
C SER A 163 -0.29 14.62 11.61
N ALA A 164 -1.14 14.96 10.63
CA ALA A 164 -2.48 14.38 10.51
C ALA A 164 -2.42 12.85 10.37
N LEU A 165 -1.51 12.34 9.53
CA LEU A 165 -1.31 10.89 9.40
C LEU A 165 -0.83 10.25 10.70
N CYS A 166 0.04 10.90 11.48
CA CYS A 166 0.51 10.35 12.76
C CYS A 166 -0.63 10.21 13.77
N GLY A 167 -1.50 11.22 13.87
CA GLY A 167 -2.71 11.15 14.71
C GLY A 167 -3.63 10.01 14.26
N TYR A 168 -3.79 9.85 12.96
CA TYR A 168 -4.58 8.78 12.38
C TYR A 168 -4.00 7.38 12.64
N TRP A 169 -2.67 7.25 12.51
CA TRP A 169 -1.95 6.02 12.79
C TRP A 169 -2.03 5.66 14.28
N ALA A 170 -1.87 6.61 15.18
CA ALA A 170 -2.07 6.41 16.62
C ALA A 170 -3.46 5.84 16.91
N ARG A 171 -4.51 6.48 16.38
CA ARG A 171 -5.90 6.04 16.57
C ARG A 171 -6.14 4.63 16.03
N ALA A 172 -5.60 4.30 14.86
CA ALA A 172 -5.70 2.96 14.29
C ALA A 172 -5.09 1.88 15.18
N LEU A 173 -3.95 2.19 15.82
CA LEU A 173 -3.30 1.27 16.75
C LEU A 173 -4.12 1.13 18.05
N ASP A 174 -4.70 2.22 18.56
CA ASP A 174 -5.59 2.16 19.72
C ASP A 174 -6.83 1.29 19.44
N VAL A 175 -7.46 1.45 18.27
CA VAL A 175 -8.61 0.62 17.86
C VAL A 175 -8.24 -0.86 17.82
N LEU A 176 -7.10 -1.19 17.21
CA LEU A 176 -6.63 -2.57 17.11
C LEU A 176 -6.29 -3.20 18.46
N GLU A 177 -5.86 -2.40 19.43
CA GLU A 177 -5.43 -2.86 20.74
C GLU A 177 -6.58 -2.98 21.75
N HIS A 178 -7.56 -2.06 21.68
CA HIS A 178 -8.54 -1.88 22.74
C HIS A 178 -10.01 -1.98 22.27
N GLU A 179 -10.29 -1.86 20.97
CA GLU A 179 -11.66 -1.73 20.45
C GLU A 179 -11.96 -2.71 19.30
N PRO A 180 -12.05 -4.02 19.58
CA PRO A 180 -12.27 -5.04 18.55
C PRO A 180 -13.59 -4.84 17.78
N GLU A 181 -14.61 -4.26 18.41
CA GLU A 181 -15.88 -3.91 17.75
C GLU A 181 -15.70 -2.78 16.74
N ALA A 182 -15.00 -1.70 17.10
CA ALA A 182 -14.67 -0.63 16.18
C ALA A 182 -13.79 -1.15 15.02
N ALA A 183 -12.81 -2.01 15.31
CA ALA A 183 -11.98 -2.64 14.30
C ALA A 183 -12.81 -3.38 13.24
N SER A 184 -13.89 -4.07 13.66
CA SER A 184 -14.80 -4.83 12.80
C SER A 184 -15.64 -3.98 11.82
N THR A 185 -15.54 -2.65 11.92
CA THR A 185 -16.19 -1.71 10.99
C THR A 185 -15.18 -0.85 10.22
N ALA A 186 -13.89 -0.93 10.57
CA ALA A 186 -12.85 -0.03 10.04
C ALA A 186 -11.79 -0.76 9.20
N PHE A 187 -11.40 -2.01 9.53
CA PHE A 187 -10.34 -2.73 8.81
C PHE A 187 -10.88 -3.91 8.00
N ASP A 188 -10.47 -4.04 6.74
CA ASP A 188 -10.95 -5.08 5.80
C ASP A 188 -10.97 -6.48 6.42
N TRP A 189 -9.85 -6.91 7.03
CA TRP A 189 -9.78 -8.24 7.62
C TRP A 189 -10.74 -8.42 8.80
N ALA A 190 -10.96 -7.38 9.61
CA ALA A 190 -11.80 -7.45 10.79
C ALA A 190 -13.29 -7.43 10.38
N ILE A 191 -13.66 -6.60 9.41
CA ILE A 191 -15.00 -6.61 8.78
C ILE A 191 -15.29 -8.00 8.22
N LYS A 192 -14.39 -8.54 7.41
CA LYS A 192 -14.56 -9.85 6.78
C LYS A 192 -14.62 -10.99 7.81
N LEU A 193 -13.79 -10.93 8.86
CA LEU A 193 -13.83 -11.90 9.95
C LEU A 193 -15.18 -11.89 10.67
N GLU A 194 -15.74 -10.71 10.92
CA GLU A 194 -17.04 -10.58 11.57
C GLU A 194 -18.17 -11.11 10.69
N LEU A 195 -18.17 -10.80 9.39
CA LEU A 195 -19.11 -11.40 8.42
C LEU A 195 -19.05 -12.93 8.45
N PHE A 196 -17.84 -13.50 8.46
CA PHE A 196 -17.67 -14.95 8.50
C PHE A 196 -18.09 -15.57 9.84
N ARG A 197 -17.85 -14.89 10.96
CA ARG A 197 -18.31 -15.34 12.28
C ARG A 197 -19.82 -15.36 12.37
N ARG A 198 -20.48 -14.29 11.91
CA ARG A 198 -21.95 -14.21 11.84
C ARG A 198 -22.54 -15.32 10.99
N HIS A 199 -21.99 -15.55 9.80
CA HIS A 199 -22.49 -16.58 8.90
C HIS A 199 -22.21 -18.01 9.40
N SER A 200 -21.05 -18.25 10.03
CA SER A 200 -20.67 -19.59 10.52
C SER A 200 -21.23 -19.95 11.90
N GLY A 201 -21.65 -18.97 12.70
CA GLY A 201 -22.03 -19.14 14.10
C GLY A 201 -20.88 -19.62 15.00
N LYS A 202 -19.62 -19.53 14.54
CA LYS A 202 -18.45 -20.12 15.20
C LYS A 202 -17.36 -19.08 15.45
N ARG A 203 -16.72 -19.18 16.61
CA ARG A 203 -15.54 -18.35 16.95
C ARG A 203 -14.36 -18.63 16.01
N THR A 204 -14.13 -19.90 15.67
CA THR A 204 -13.09 -20.32 14.73
C THR A 204 -13.68 -20.47 13.33
N VAL A 205 -13.26 -19.62 12.41
CA VAL A 205 -13.71 -19.63 11.02
C VAL A 205 -12.85 -20.59 10.18
N ARG A 206 -13.53 -21.49 9.46
CA ARG A 206 -12.92 -22.39 8.48
C ARG A 206 -13.56 -22.19 7.12
N ALA A 207 -12.75 -22.31 6.06
CA ALA A 207 -13.24 -22.19 4.69
C ALA A 207 -14.33 -23.23 4.41
N ASN A 208 -15.40 -22.78 3.78
CA ASN A 208 -16.44 -23.59 3.17
C ASN A 208 -16.94 -22.85 1.91
N PRO A 209 -17.69 -23.51 1.01
CA PRO A 209 -18.11 -22.89 -0.25
C PRO A 209 -18.79 -21.52 -0.07
N VAL A 210 -19.66 -21.37 0.92
CA VAL A 210 -20.40 -20.12 1.16
C VAL A 210 -19.47 -18.99 1.65
N LEU A 211 -18.58 -19.28 2.60
CA LEU A 211 -17.63 -18.27 3.07
C LEU A 211 -16.61 -17.89 1.99
N CYS A 212 -16.24 -18.83 1.11
CA CYS A 212 -15.39 -18.52 -0.05
C CYS A 212 -16.10 -17.60 -1.05
N GLU A 213 -17.40 -17.78 -1.26
CA GLU A 213 -18.21 -16.86 -2.08
C GLU A 213 -18.26 -15.46 -1.45
N ILE A 214 -18.49 -15.37 -0.13
CA ILE A 214 -18.45 -14.10 0.60
C ILE A 214 -17.06 -13.46 0.49
N ASP A 215 -15.97 -14.22 0.63
CA ASP A 215 -14.59 -13.72 0.46
C ASP A 215 -14.37 -13.10 -0.92
N TYR A 216 -14.85 -13.78 -1.97
CA TYR A 216 -14.75 -13.34 -3.35
C TYR A 216 -15.57 -12.07 -3.62
N ARG A 217 -16.83 -12.05 -3.17
CA ARG A 217 -17.77 -10.94 -3.37
C ARG A 217 -17.49 -9.73 -2.46
N PHE A 218 -16.66 -9.90 -1.44
CA PHE A 218 -16.32 -8.83 -0.50
C PHE A 218 -15.85 -7.56 -1.20
N SER A 219 -14.87 -7.70 -2.09
CA SER A 219 -14.25 -6.59 -2.83
C SER A 219 -14.66 -6.57 -4.31
N GLU A 220 -15.80 -7.15 -4.65
CA GLU A 220 -16.33 -7.11 -6.01
C GLU A 220 -16.60 -5.66 -6.43
N LEU A 221 -16.14 -5.29 -7.63
CA LEU A 221 -16.33 -3.95 -8.19
C LEU A 221 -17.75 -3.79 -8.74
N GLY A 222 -18.26 -2.57 -8.78
CA GLY A 222 -19.62 -2.27 -9.24
C GLY A 222 -20.63 -2.30 -8.10
N GLY A 223 -21.91 -2.51 -8.41
CA GLY A 223 -23.01 -2.44 -7.42
C GLY A 223 -23.24 -3.71 -6.60
N GLY A 224 -22.57 -4.83 -6.93
CA GLY A 224 -22.82 -6.14 -6.31
C GLY A 224 -21.92 -6.49 -5.12
N GLY A 225 -20.91 -5.67 -4.82
CA GLY A 225 -19.89 -5.95 -3.82
C GLY A 225 -20.36 -5.76 -2.38
N ILE A 226 -20.02 -6.71 -1.51
CA ILE A 226 -20.49 -6.73 -0.11
C ILE A 226 -19.93 -5.54 0.67
N PHE A 227 -18.64 -5.18 0.49
CA PHE A 227 -18.06 -4.04 1.18
C PHE A 227 -18.81 -2.74 0.84
N ARG A 228 -19.06 -2.52 -0.46
CA ARG A 228 -19.79 -1.34 -0.93
C ARG A 228 -21.21 -1.29 -0.37
N ALA A 229 -21.93 -2.42 -0.37
CA ALA A 229 -23.28 -2.48 0.20
C ALA A 229 -23.29 -2.16 1.71
N LEU A 230 -22.28 -2.60 2.47
CA LEU A 230 -22.14 -2.26 3.88
C LEU A 230 -21.81 -0.78 4.10
N ASP A 231 -20.95 -0.21 3.26
CA ASP A 231 -20.61 1.21 3.30
C ASP A 231 -21.80 2.10 2.96
N GLU A 232 -22.54 1.78 1.88
CA GLU A 232 -23.78 2.48 1.49
C GLU A 232 -24.88 2.36 2.57
N ALA A 233 -24.92 1.26 3.31
CA ALA A 233 -25.83 1.09 4.45
C ALA A 233 -25.38 1.86 5.71
N GLY A 234 -24.21 2.50 5.70
CA GLY A 234 -23.70 3.30 6.81
C GLY A 234 -23.24 2.49 8.03
N VAL A 235 -22.96 1.19 7.87
CA VAL A 235 -22.55 0.33 9.00
C VAL A 235 -21.04 0.21 9.16
N LEU A 236 -20.26 0.86 8.29
CA LEU A 236 -18.80 0.89 8.34
C LEU A 236 -18.30 2.26 8.83
N SER A 237 -17.23 2.24 9.64
CA SER A 237 -16.53 3.42 10.13
C SER A 237 -15.14 3.49 9.53
N HIS A 238 -15.08 3.46 8.19
CA HIS A 238 -13.84 3.26 7.44
C HIS A 238 -13.40 4.49 6.61
N ARG A 239 -14.20 5.56 6.58
CA ARG A 239 -13.94 6.74 5.74
C ARG A 239 -12.91 7.67 6.39
N VAL A 240 -12.14 8.37 5.56
CA VAL A 240 -11.13 9.38 5.94
C VAL A 240 -11.48 10.70 5.28
N THR A 241 -11.74 11.72 6.10
CA THR A 241 -12.24 13.02 5.64
C THR A 241 -11.34 13.64 4.56
N GLU A 242 -10.02 13.48 4.67
CA GLU A 242 -9.03 14.08 3.78
C GLU A 242 -8.94 13.41 2.39
N VAL A 243 -9.45 12.17 2.23
CA VAL A 243 -9.38 11.46 0.93
C VAL A 243 -10.39 12.04 -0.07
N GLY A 244 -11.56 12.48 0.41
CA GLY A 244 -12.66 12.95 -0.41
C GLY A 244 -13.32 11.86 -1.26
N ASP A 245 -14.31 12.23 -2.08
CA ASP A 245 -14.99 11.31 -2.98
C ASP A 245 -14.23 11.19 -4.32
N PRO A 246 -13.77 9.99 -4.72
CA PRO A 246 -13.11 9.79 -6.02
C PRO A 246 -14.09 9.67 -7.20
N THR A 247 -15.39 9.59 -6.96
CA THR A 247 -16.41 9.36 -8.00
C THR A 247 -16.35 10.46 -9.07
N GLY A 248 -16.36 10.06 -10.36
CA GLY A 248 -16.33 10.99 -11.49
C GLY A 248 -14.94 11.49 -11.90
N ARG A 249 -13.86 10.99 -11.28
CA ARG A 249 -12.47 11.37 -11.59
C ARG A 249 -11.72 10.34 -12.45
N GLU A 250 -12.43 9.40 -13.08
CA GLU A 250 -11.83 8.29 -13.82
C GLU A 250 -11.01 8.75 -15.03
N LEU A 251 -11.36 9.91 -15.60
CA LEU A 251 -10.69 10.52 -16.76
C LEU A 251 -9.71 11.63 -16.36
N GLU A 252 -9.58 11.95 -15.06
CA GLU A 252 -8.74 13.04 -14.59
C GLU A 252 -7.37 12.52 -14.14
N PRO A 253 -6.26 12.85 -14.84
CA PRO A 253 -4.94 12.54 -14.34
C PRO A 253 -4.62 13.38 -13.08
N PRO A 254 -3.64 12.97 -12.27
CA PRO A 254 -3.16 13.79 -11.14
C PRO A 254 -2.81 15.21 -11.57
N ARG A 255 -3.02 16.18 -10.67
CA ARG A 255 -2.81 17.63 -10.95
C ARG A 255 -1.36 18.05 -11.16
N SER A 256 -0.40 17.17 -10.92
CA SER A 256 1.03 17.48 -10.98
C SER A 256 1.84 16.29 -11.48
N GLY A 257 3.04 16.58 -11.96
CA GLY A 257 3.99 15.57 -12.43
C GLY A 257 3.63 15.02 -13.81
N ARG A 258 4.44 14.07 -14.27
CA ARG A 258 4.36 13.56 -15.65
C ARG A 258 3.03 12.93 -16.05
N ALA A 259 2.23 12.44 -15.08
CA ALA A 259 0.94 11.81 -15.39
C ALA A 259 -0.07 12.84 -15.92
N ARG A 260 -0.02 14.08 -15.42
CA ARG A 260 -0.77 15.22 -15.95
C ARG A 260 -0.44 15.45 -17.42
N LEU A 261 0.85 15.64 -17.70
CA LEU A 261 1.34 15.92 -19.05
C LEU A 261 1.03 14.75 -19.99
N ARG A 262 1.15 13.51 -19.51
CA ARG A 262 0.76 12.32 -20.30
C ARG A 262 -0.71 12.36 -20.66
N GLY A 263 -1.61 12.69 -19.73
CA GLY A 263 -3.03 12.81 -19.98
C GLY A 263 -3.34 13.89 -21.03
N GLN A 264 -2.74 15.07 -20.89
CA GLN A 264 -2.87 16.17 -21.85
C GLN A 264 -2.39 15.77 -23.25
N LEU A 265 -1.25 15.08 -23.35
CA LEU A 265 -0.74 14.59 -24.62
C LEU A 265 -1.65 13.51 -25.24
N ILE A 266 -2.22 12.61 -24.44
CA ILE A 266 -3.16 11.59 -24.92
C ILE A 266 -4.43 12.24 -25.47
N GLU A 267 -4.99 13.20 -24.75
CA GLU A 267 -6.17 13.96 -25.20
C GLU A 267 -5.90 14.71 -26.49
N PHE A 268 -4.75 15.37 -26.56
CA PHE A 268 -4.30 16.11 -27.73
C PHE A 268 -4.05 15.20 -28.96
N LEU A 269 -3.44 14.03 -28.76
CA LEU A 269 -3.14 13.06 -29.82
C LEU A 269 -4.32 12.14 -30.17
N GLN A 270 -5.46 12.30 -29.51
CA GLN A 270 -6.64 11.44 -29.70
C GLN A 270 -7.07 11.31 -31.19
N PRO A 271 -7.03 12.37 -32.03
CA PRO A 271 -7.37 12.26 -33.45
C PRO A 271 -6.44 11.35 -34.27
N CYS A 272 -5.18 11.19 -33.85
CA CYS A 272 -4.15 10.41 -34.53
C CYS A 272 -3.58 9.30 -33.62
N ALA A 273 -4.34 8.82 -32.65
CA ALA A 273 -3.85 7.90 -31.62
C ALA A 273 -3.22 6.60 -32.15
N HIS A 274 -3.61 6.14 -33.34
CA HIS A 274 -3.06 4.95 -34.00
C HIS A 274 -1.60 5.14 -34.45
N GLU A 275 -1.14 6.38 -34.59
CA GLU A 275 0.22 6.72 -34.98
C GLU A 275 1.19 6.75 -33.80
N TYR A 276 0.70 6.65 -32.55
CA TYR A 276 1.51 6.83 -31.35
C TYR A 276 1.38 5.68 -30.35
N ARG A 277 2.44 5.47 -29.56
CA ARG A 277 2.49 4.54 -28.42
C ARG A 277 2.93 5.26 -27.16
N GLY A 278 2.28 4.97 -26.03
CA GLY A 278 2.58 5.56 -24.73
C GLY A 278 3.11 4.54 -23.71
N THR A 279 4.07 4.95 -22.90
CA THR A 279 4.56 4.21 -21.72
C THR A 279 4.61 5.13 -20.49
N TRP A 280 5.17 4.64 -19.39
CA TRP A 280 5.41 5.43 -18.19
C TRP A 280 6.32 6.64 -18.43
N ASP A 281 7.30 6.53 -19.32
CA ASP A 281 8.39 7.52 -19.47
C ASP A 281 8.44 8.17 -20.85
N ARG A 282 7.52 7.84 -21.78
CA ARG A 282 7.49 8.44 -23.12
C ARG A 282 6.13 8.31 -23.81
N ILE A 283 5.89 9.18 -24.78
CA ILE A 283 4.90 9.01 -25.85
C ILE A 283 5.65 9.23 -27.16
N VAL A 284 5.69 8.22 -28.03
CA VAL A 284 6.47 8.25 -29.27
C VAL A 284 5.65 7.75 -30.45
N ALA A 285 6.01 8.17 -31.65
CA ALA A 285 5.40 7.66 -32.87
C ALA A 285 5.63 6.13 -33.01
N CYS A 286 4.72 5.45 -33.71
CA CYS A 286 4.81 4.01 -33.95
C CYS A 286 5.93 3.69 -34.94
N GLU A 287 5.97 4.43 -36.05
CA GLU A 287 6.90 4.20 -37.16
C GLU A 287 8.31 4.75 -36.92
N ARG A 288 8.46 5.68 -35.97
CA ARG A 288 9.74 6.35 -35.63
C ARG A 288 9.87 6.43 -34.12
N ASP A 289 11.06 6.20 -33.55
CA ASP A 289 11.29 6.38 -32.11
C ASP A 289 11.46 7.86 -31.72
N GLU A 290 10.61 8.73 -32.28
CA GLU A 290 10.57 10.17 -32.04
C GLU A 290 9.31 10.53 -31.25
N GLY A 291 9.42 11.46 -30.29
CA GLY A 291 8.28 11.95 -29.52
C GLY A 291 8.67 12.72 -28.26
N VAL A 292 7.83 12.62 -27.23
CA VAL A 292 8.06 13.26 -25.92
C VAL A 292 8.60 12.25 -24.91
N HIS A 293 9.72 12.59 -24.27
CA HIS A 293 10.30 11.81 -23.18
C HIS A 293 9.93 12.38 -21.81
N LEU A 294 9.02 11.70 -21.10
CA LEU A 294 8.55 11.99 -19.74
C LEU A 294 9.44 11.30 -18.68
N GLY A 295 10.76 11.46 -18.83
CA GLY A 295 11.77 10.78 -18.03
C GLY A 295 11.88 11.30 -16.59
N ASP A 296 11.45 12.52 -16.31
CA ASP A 296 11.35 13.05 -14.95
C ASP A 296 9.90 12.84 -14.43
N PRO A 297 9.70 12.06 -13.34
CA PRO A 297 8.36 11.87 -12.77
C PRO A 297 7.75 13.15 -12.19
N PHE A 298 8.57 14.13 -11.79
CA PHE A 298 8.13 15.36 -11.12
C PHE A 298 7.99 16.56 -12.06
N VAL A 299 8.23 16.36 -13.36
CA VAL A 299 8.14 17.43 -14.34
C VAL A 299 6.76 18.08 -14.36
N GLN A 300 6.75 19.41 -14.36
CA GLN A 300 5.52 20.20 -14.32
C GLN A 300 5.16 20.76 -15.69
N ARG A 301 6.13 21.13 -16.53
CA ARG A 301 5.86 21.81 -17.80
C ARG A 301 6.43 21.03 -18.97
N ILE A 302 5.80 21.18 -20.13
CA ILE A 302 6.19 20.43 -21.33
C ILE A 302 7.51 20.95 -21.94
N GLU A 303 7.84 22.21 -21.69
CA GLU A 303 9.10 22.82 -22.15
C GLU A 303 10.32 22.23 -21.42
N ASP A 304 10.10 21.64 -20.24
CA ASP A 304 11.14 21.02 -19.42
C ASP A 304 11.42 19.57 -19.83
N VAL A 305 10.72 19.02 -20.85
CA VAL A 305 10.94 17.65 -21.35
C VAL A 305 11.65 17.61 -22.70
N GLY A 306 12.31 16.49 -22.99
CA GLY A 306 12.92 16.27 -24.30
C GLY A 306 11.85 16.10 -25.38
N ILE A 307 11.72 17.08 -26.27
CA ILE A 307 10.78 17.09 -27.40
C ILE A 307 11.53 16.76 -28.70
N GLY A 308 11.10 15.67 -29.36
CA GLY A 308 11.57 15.28 -30.69
C GLY A 308 11.17 16.28 -31.78
N PRO A 309 11.85 16.31 -32.94
CA PRO A 309 11.71 17.37 -33.95
C PRO A 309 10.28 17.56 -34.48
N ILE A 310 9.51 16.49 -34.62
CA ILE A 310 8.12 16.52 -35.12
C ILE A 310 7.17 17.20 -34.11
N MET A 311 7.51 17.18 -32.83
CA MET A 311 6.74 17.84 -31.78
C MET A 311 7.21 19.28 -31.49
N ARG A 312 8.19 19.82 -32.25
CA ARG A 312 8.65 21.23 -32.13
C ARG A 312 7.87 22.22 -32.99
N LEU A 313 6.99 21.72 -33.86
CA LEU A 313 5.98 22.54 -34.55
C LEU A 313 4.77 22.83 -33.64
N TRP A 314 4.81 22.32 -32.40
CA TRP A 314 3.81 22.46 -31.34
C TRP A 314 4.35 23.34 -30.22
#